data_AF-A0A1C5S3K8-F1
#
_entry.id   AF-A0A1C5S3K8-F1
#
_cell.length_a   1.000
_cell.length_b   1.000
_cell.length_c   1.000
_cell.angle_alpha   90.00
_cell.angle_beta   90.00
_cell.angle_gamma   90.00
#
_symmetry.space_group_name_H-M   'P 1'
#
loop_
_entity.id
_entity.type
_entity.pdbx_description
1 polymer ?
#
loop_
_entity_poly.entity_id
_entity_poly.type
_entity_poly.pdbx_seq_one_letter_code
_entity_poly.pdbx_strand_id
1 'polypeptide(L)'
;MKLKNVAVVAAALALAVGMTACGGSASSTTASSAASSVASSAAASSEAASSEAASSEAEVEPAEYTVYNTTGENVTDLYLYVAGSEDKGENLAADGLADGDSVVLTLPEDADKSAEYVLEFTTESGDTQSFDTLSYEVSPISLLSVDAAAGATPISFTAPEQ
;
A
#
# COMPACT_ATOMS: atom_id res chain seq x y z
N MET A 1 -36.34 -12.05 24.27
CA MET A 1 -36.66 -10.73 24.83
C MET A 1 -35.52 -9.79 24.49
N LYS A 2 -35.83 -8.68 23.81
CA LYS A 2 -34.89 -7.65 23.33
C LYS A 2 -34.36 -6.82 24.49
N LEU A 3 -33.04 -6.81 24.70
CA LEU A 3 -32.42 -5.78 25.54
C LEU A 3 -31.99 -4.61 24.66
N LYS A 4 -32.42 -3.42 25.07
CA LYS A 4 -32.24 -2.14 24.42
C LYS A 4 -31.11 -1.41 25.15
N ASN A 5 -29.99 -1.16 24.48
CA ASN A 5 -28.97 -0.27 25.01
C ASN A 5 -29.26 1.16 24.54
N VAL A 6 -29.86 1.89 25.47
CA VAL A 6 -29.63 3.32 25.81
C VAL A 6 -28.12 3.63 25.70
N ALA A 7 -27.59 4.80 25.33
CA ALA A 7 -28.05 6.04 24.71
C ALA A 7 -26.79 6.94 24.52
N VAL A 8 -27.02 8.18 24.08
CA VAL A 8 -26.30 9.39 24.56
C VAL A 8 -24.97 9.76 23.89
N VAL A 9 -25.10 10.79 23.05
CA VAL A 9 -24.38 12.09 23.11
C VAL A 9 -23.26 12.37 22.12
N ALA A 10 -23.51 13.46 21.41
CA ALA A 10 -22.67 14.24 20.53
C ALA A 10 -21.47 14.89 21.25
N ALA A 11 -20.39 15.11 20.51
CA ALA A 11 -19.57 16.31 20.67
C ALA A 11 -18.73 16.53 19.40
N ALA A 12 -19.04 17.61 18.68
CA ALA A 12 -18.17 18.19 17.67
C ALA A 12 -17.00 18.91 18.35
N LEU A 13 -15.78 18.71 17.85
CA LEU A 13 -14.61 19.53 18.16
C LEU A 13 -13.85 19.80 16.87
N ALA A 14 -14.05 21.00 16.33
CA ALA A 14 -13.21 21.59 15.30
C ALA A 14 -11.91 22.11 15.95
N LEU A 15 -10.77 21.86 15.31
CA LEU A 15 -9.50 22.47 15.68
C LEU A 15 -8.77 22.94 14.42
N ALA A 16 -8.61 24.26 14.36
CA ALA A 16 -7.89 25.01 13.36
C ALA A 16 -6.53 25.44 13.92
N VAL A 17 -5.44 25.15 13.20
CA VAL A 17 -4.11 25.79 13.27
C VAL A 17 -3.39 25.33 11.99
N GLY A 18 -2.63 26.08 11.20
CA GLY A 18 -2.08 27.43 11.21
C GLY A 18 -0.87 27.38 10.25
N MET A 19 -0.74 28.37 9.36
CA MET A 19 0.42 28.52 8.46
C MET A 19 1.73 28.60 9.25
N THR A 20 2.81 28.00 8.74
CA THR A 20 4.14 28.60 8.89
C THR A 20 5.02 28.33 7.68
N ALA A 21 5.67 29.39 7.24
CA ALA A 21 6.58 29.45 6.11
C ALA A 21 8.02 29.20 6.58
N CYS A 22 8.80 28.49 5.76
CA CYS A 22 10.26 28.51 5.79
C CYS A 22 10.69 28.51 4.32
N GLY A 23 11.32 29.54 3.76
CA GLY A 23 12.45 30.26 4.32
C GLY A 23 13.71 29.64 3.70
N GLY A 24 14.17 30.23 2.59
CA GLY A 24 15.07 29.59 1.65
C GLY A 24 16.52 29.39 2.08
N SER A 25 17.29 28.80 1.17
CA SER A 25 18.72 29.04 1.06
C SER A 25 19.14 28.92 -0.40
N ALA A 26 19.49 30.07 -0.95
CA ALA A 26 20.26 30.22 -2.17
C ALA A 26 21.74 30.09 -1.82
N SER A 27 22.48 29.25 -2.54
CA SER A 27 23.91 29.33 -2.85
C SER A 27 24.33 27.98 -3.44
N SER A 28 25.15 27.88 -4.46
CA SER A 28 25.75 28.86 -5.34
C SER A 28 26.37 28.04 -6.47
N THR A 29 26.32 28.62 -7.67
CA THR A 29 27.15 28.34 -8.84
C THR A 29 28.55 27.82 -8.50
N THR A 30 28.90 26.66 -9.06
CA THR A 30 30.25 26.42 -9.58
C THR A 30 30.13 26.19 -11.08
N ALA A 31 30.58 27.21 -11.79
CA ALA A 31 30.79 27.22 -13.22
C ALA A 31 32.14 26.57 -13.57
N SER A 32 32.26 26.24 -14.86
CA SER A 32 33.50 26.05 -15.64
C SER A 32 34.00 24.59 -15.70
N SER A 33 34.42 24.04 -16.84
CA SER A 33 34.54 24.52 -18.22
C SER A 33 35.04 23.36 -19.10
N ALA A 34 34.94 23.57 -20.42
CA ALA A 34 35.71 22.95 -21.52
C ALA A 34 35.28 21.54 -21.96
N ALA A 35 34.60 21.34 -23.10
CA ALA A 35 34.99 21.61 -24.51
C ALA A 35 35.93 20.55 -25.12
N SER A 36 35.37 19.66 -25.95
CA SER A 36 35.83 19.32 -27.32
C SER A 36 34.84 18.29 -27.90
N SER A 37 33.91 18.63 -28.80
CA SER A 37 34.06 18.90 -30.23
C SER A 37 34.45 17.68 -31.10
N VAL A 38 33.43 17.16 -31.79
CA VAL A 38 33.38 16.77 -33.22
C VAL A 38 34.20 15.56 -33.70
N ALA A 39 33.46 14.60 -34.30
CA ALA A 39 33.70 13.99 -35.62
C ALA A 39 33.55 12.46 -35.58
N SER A 40 32.45 11.94 -36.13
CA SER A 40 32.51 10.97 -37.24
C SER A 40 31.10 10.65 -37.72
N SER A 41 30.81 11.15 -38.91
CA SER A 41 29.60 10.90 -39.66
C SER A 41 29.81 9.74 -40.63
N ALA A 42 28.70 9.08 -40.97
CA ALA A 42 28.43 8.35 -42.20
C ALA A 42 28.90 6.89 -42.32
N ALA A 43 27.93 5.98 -42.21
CA ALA A 43 27.75 4.90 -43.18
C ALA A 43 26.26 4.53 -43.27
N ALA A 44 25.71 4.69 -44.46
CA ALA A 44 24.37 4.28 -44.85
C ALA A 44 24.38 2.81 -45.30
N SER A 45 23.36 2.03 -44.92
CA SER A 45 22.69 1.10 -45.84
C SER A 45 21.43 0.49 -45.23
N SER A 46 20.42 0.44 -46.09
CA SER A 46 19.02 0.18 -45.85
C SER A 46 18.65 -1.31 -45.68
N GLU A 47 17.39 -1.47 -45.24
CA GLU A 47 16.43 -2.51 -45.64
C GLU A 47 16.58 -3.92 -45.05
N ALA A 48 15.72 -4.20 -44.06
CA ALA A 48 14.73 -5.27 -44.21
C ALA A 48 13.53 -5.00 -43.28
N ALA A 49 12.35 -4.95 -43.90
CA ALA A 49 11.08 -4.98 -43.22
C ALA A 49 10.89 -6.33 -42.52
N SER A 50 10.66 -6.29 -41.21
CA SER A 50 9.86 -7.29 -40.53
C SER A 50 8.93 -6.54 -39.59
N SER A 51 7.78 -6.15 -40.14
CA SER A 51 6.62 -5.74 -39.36
C SER A 51 6.04 -7.01 -38.74
N GLU A 52 6.61 -7.46 -37.63
CA GLU A 52 5.88 -8.31 -36.70
C GLU A 52 5.18 -7.39 -35.71
N ALA A 53 3.87 -7.55 -35.64
CA ALA A 53 2.99 -6.75 -34.81
C ALA A 53 3.43 -6.86 -33.34
N ALA A 54 4.01 -5.78 -32.83
CA ALA A 54 4.02 -5.49 -31.41
C ALA A 54 2.58 -5.16 -31.00
N SER A 55 1.73 -6.19 -30.90
CA SER A 55 0.64 -6.16 -29.95
C SER A 55 1.30 -6.07 -28.58
N SER A 56 1.17 -4.92 -27.93
CA SER A 56 1.29 -4.83 -26.49
C SER A 56 0.27 -5.79 -25.86
N GLU A 57 0.67 -7.05 -25.67
CA GLU A 57 0.29 -7.76 -24.46
C GLU A 57 0.87 -6.92 -23.32
N ALA A 58 0.03 -6.07 -22.73
CA ALA A 58 0.34 -5.50 -21.44
C ALA A 58 0.29 -6.67 -20.46
N GLU A 59 1.45 -7.21 -20.10
CA GLU A 59 1.52 -8.19 -19.01
C GLU A 59 0.99 -7.48 -17.76
N VAL A 60 -0.23 -7.83 -17.39
CA VAL A 60 -0.91 -7.25 -16.23
C VAL A 60 -0.29 -7.92 -15.02
N GLU A 61 0.63 -7.24 -14.35
CA GLU A 61 1.15 -7.76 -13.09
C GLU A 61 0.00 -7.86 -12.07
N PRO A 62 -0.14 -9.02 -11.38
CA PRO A 62 -1.12 -9.16 -10.32
C PRO A 62 -0.78 -8.20 -9.17
N ALA A 63 -1.79 -7.71 -8.45
CA ALA A 63 -1.52 -6.94 -7.23
C ALA A 63 -0.97 -7.88 -6.17
N GLU A 64 0.06 -7.42 -5.46
CA GLU A 64 0.76 -8.21 -4.45
C GLU A 64 1.08 -7.33 -3.25
N TYR A 65 0.60 -7.75 -2.07
CA TYR A 65 0.93 -7.09 -0.82
C TYR A 65 1.80 -7.98 0.04
N THR A 66 2.97 -7.50 0.43
CA THR A 66 3.73 -8.13 1.51
C THR A 66 3.24 -7.54 2.83
N VAL A 67 2.46 -8.31 3.58
CA VAL A 67 1.89 -7.90 4.85
C VAL A 67 2.79 -8.35 6.00
N TYR A 68 3.36 -7.40 6.72
CA TYR A 68 4.20 -7.60 7.90
C TYR A 68 3.36 -7.43 9.15
N ASN A 69 3.48 -8.33 10.10
CA ASN A 69 2.90 -8.14 11.42
C ASN A 69 3.86 -7.31 12.28
N THR A 70 3.44 -6.09 12.62
CA THR A 70 4.16 -5.20 13.56
C THR A 70 3.28 -4.83 14.75
N THR A 71 2.29 -5.67 15.05
CA THR A 71 1.30 -5.42 16.10
C THR A 71 1.86 -5.72 17.50
N GLY A 72 3.02 -6.37 17.61
CA GLY A 72 3.57 -6.82 18.89
C GLY A 72 2.92 -8.09 19.44
N GLU A 73 1.97 -8.68 18.71
CA GLU A 73 1.21 -9.88 19.09
C GLU A 73 1.06 -10.83 17.89
N ASN A 74 0.64 -12.08 18.10
CA ASN A 74 0.27 -12.95 16.99
C ASN A 74 -1.04 -12.47 16.36
N VAL A 75 -1.08 -12.41 15.03
CA VAL A 75 -2.32 -12.20 14.27
C VAL A 75 -2.95 -13.56 14.00
N THR A 76 -4.14 -13.82 14.54
CA THR A 76 -4.86 -15.10 14.39
C THR A 76 -5.70 -15.14 13.12
N ASP A 77 -6.20 -13.98 12.71
CA ASP A 77 -7.04 -13.84 11.54
C ASP A 77 -6.52 -12.72 10.65
N LEU A 78 -6.43 -13.00 9.35
CA LEU A 78 -6.09 -12.02 8.33
C LEU A 78 -6.96 -12.28 7.10
N TYR A 79 -7.73 -11.29 6.66
CA TYR A 79 -8.64 -11.40 5.54
C TYR A 79 -8.42 -10.26 4.55
N LEU A 80 -8.53 -10.57 3.26
CA LEU A 80 -8.50 -9.61 2.17
C LEU A 80 -9.68 -9.85 1.24
N TYR A 81 -10.57 -8.87 1.15
CA TYR A 81 -11.80 -8.99 0.38
C TYR A 81 -12.20 -7.64 -0.22
N VAL A 82 -13.08 -7.66 -1.23
CA VAL A 82 -13.57 -6.42 -1.87
C VAL A 82 -14.45 -5.64 -0.88
N ALA A 83 -14.28 -4.32 -0.82
CA ALA A 83 -15.11 -3.45 0.01
C ALA A 83 -16.60 -3.58 -0.35
N GLY A 84 -17.43 -3.80 0.68
CA GLY A 84 -18.86 -4.06 0.52
C GLY A 84 -19.23 -5.52 0.23
N SER A 85 -18.25 -6.42 0.10
CA SER A 85 -18.50 -7.88 0.05
C SER A 85 -19.00 -8.39 1.40
N GLU A 86 -19.96 -9.31 1.37
CA GLU A 86 -20.41 -10.07 2.55
C GLU A 86 -19.52 -11.30 2.84
N ASP A 87 -18.82 -11.78 1.82
CA ASP A 87 -17.86 -12.87 1.91
C ASP A 87 -16.45 -12.33 2.16
N LYS A 88 -15.84 -12.74 3.28
CA LYS A 88 -14.47 -12.36 3.67
C LYS A 88 -13.38 -13.26 3.09
N GLY A 89 -13.75 -14.38 2.48
CA GLY A 89 -12.82 -15.38 1.95
C GLY A 89 -12.17 -16.25 3.03
N GLU A 90 -11.00 -16.80 2.69
CA GLU A 90 -10.22 -17.65 3.59
C GLU A 90 -9.31 -16.84 4.52
N ASN A 91 -9.01 -17.39 5.69
CA ASN A 91 -8.06 -16.78 6.61
C ASN A 91 -6.63 -16.97 6.10
N LEU A 92 -5.97 -15.85 5.80
CA LEU A 92 -4.63 -15.75 5.22
C LEU A 92 -3.52 -15.82 6.29
N ALA A 93 -3.87 -15.74 7.57
CA ALA A 93 -2.93 -15.93 8.68
C ALA A 93 -2.59 -17.41 8.93
N ALA A 94 -3.28 -18.36 8.28
CA ALA A 94 -3.12 -19.81 8.47
C ALA A 94 -3.22 -20.24 9.95
N ASP A 95 -2.12 -20.69 10.58
CA ASP A 95 -2.05 -21.06 12.00
C ASP A 95 -1.75 -19.86 12.92
N GLY A 96 -1.58 -18.67 12.34
CA GLY A 96 -1.21 -17.42 12.99
C GLY A 96 0.03 -16.81 12.33
N LEU A 97 0.05 -15.48 12.23
CA LEU A 97 1.18 -14.71 11.76
C LEU A 97 1.88 -14.07 12.97
N ALA A 98 3.09 -14.51 13.31
CA ALA A 98 3.81 -14.03 14.49
C ALA A 98 4.29 -12.58 14.32
N ASP A 99 4.59 -11.91 15.43
CA ASP A 99 5.17 -10.57 15.39
C ASP A 99 6.53 -10.58 14.70
N GLY A 100 6.72 -9.66 13.75
CA GLY A 100 7.89 -9.59 12.87
C GLY A 100 7.83 -10.51 11.64
N ASP A 101 6.87 -11.43 11.56
CA ASP A 101 6.68 -12.27 10.37
C ASP A 101 5.91 -11.52 9.28
N SER A 102 5.96 -12.09 8.07
CA SER A 102 5.22 -11.56 6.92
C SER A 102 4.56 -12.66 6.10
N VAL A 103 3.51 -12.26 5.38
CA VAL A 103 2.80 -13.10 4.42
C VAL A 103 2.60 -12.32 3.13
N VAL A 104 2.75 -13.01 2.00
CA VAL A 104 2.52 -12.43 0.67
C VAL A 104 1.09 -12.73 0.25
N LEU A 105 0.33 -11.67 -0.03
CA LEU A 105 -1.05 -11.74 -0.50
C LEU A 105 -1.09 -11.36 -1.97
N THR A 106 -1.53 -12.28 -2.82
CA THR A 106 -1.63 -12.06 -4.26
C THR A 106 -3.10 -11.98 -4.66
N LEU A 107 -3.52 -10.88 -5.28
CA LEU A 107 -4.84 -10.78 -5.90
C LEU A 107 -4.81 -11.39 -7.29
N PRO A 108 -5.90 -12.03 -7.73
CA PRO A 108 -5.98 -12.54 -9.10
C PRO A 108 -5.94 -11.39 -10.11
N GLU A 109 -5.36 -11.64 -11.28
CA GLU A 109 -5.22 -10.66 -12.37
C GLU A 109 -6.56 -10.12 -12.90
N ASP A 110 -7.60 -10.97 -12.82
CA ASP A 110 -8.99 -10.69 -13.18
C ASP A 110 -9.76 -9.93 -12.08
N ALA A 111 -9.13 -9.61 -10.95
CA ALA A 111 -9.80 -8.82 -9.90
C ALA A 111 -10.08 -7.39 -10.38
N ASP A 112 -11.12 -6.78 -9.80
CA ASP A 112 -11.50 -5.41 -10.11
C ASP A 112 -10.41 -4.43 -9.66
N LYS A 113 -9.62 -3.92 -10.61
CA LYS A 113 -8.53 -2.96 -10.36
C LYS A 113 -9.02 -1.59 -9.89
N SER A 114 -10.29 -1.29 -10.14
CA SER A 114 -10.95 -0.05 -9.71
C SER A 114 -11.74 -0.21 -8.41
N ALA A 115 -11.80 -1.41 -7.84
CA ALA A 115 -12.42 -1.64 -6.56
C ALA A 115 -11.45 -1.29 -5.42
N GLU A 116 -12.03 -0.91 -4.28
CA GLU A 116 -11.32 -0.81 -3.02
C GLU A 116 -11.40 -2.15 -2.29
N TYR A 117 -10.32 -2.52 -1.62
CA TYR A 117 -10.22 -3.76 -0.86
C TYR A 117 -10.15 -3.46 0.64
N VAL A 118 -10.67 -4.40 1.42
CA VAL A 118 -10.61 -4.40 2.87
C VAL A 118 -9.57 -5.41 3.32
N LEU A 119 -8.54 -4.93 4.02
CA LEU A 119 -7.65 -5.77 4.80
C LEU A 119 -8.11 -5.71 6.25
N GLU A 120 -8.57 -6.84 6.77
CA GLU A 120 -9.01 -7.00 8.15
C GLU A 120 -8.08 -7.97 8.86
N PHE A 121 -7.72 -7.68 10.10
CA PHE A 121 -6.93 -8.58 10.92
C PHE A 121 -7.40 -8.59 12.38
N THR A 122 -7.19 -9.73 13.04
CA THR A 122 -7.48 -9.93 14.46
C THR A 122 -6.24 -10.42 15.17
N THR A 123 -5.86 -9.78 16.28
CA THR A 123 -4.74 -10.22 17.12
C THR A 123 -5.19 -11.30 18.12
N GLU A 124 -4.22 -12.00 18.72
CA GLU A 124 -4.42 -13.03 19.74
C GLU A 124 -5.22 -12.52 20.96
N SER A 125 -5.11 -11.22 21.26
CA SER A 125 -5.92 -10.56 22.30
C SER A 125 -7.39 -10.38 21.93
N GLY A 126 -7.76 -10.62 20.67
CA GLY A 126 -9.11 -10.46 20.14
C GLY A 126 -9.42 -9.08 19.55
N ASP A 127 -8.42 -8.22 19.43
CA ASP A 127 -8.58 -6.88 18.83
C ASP A 127 -8.66 -7.00 17.32
N THR A 128 -9.80 -6.59 16.75
CA THR A 128 -10.03 -6.62 15.30
C THR A 128 -9.93 -5.21 14.72
N GLN A 129 -9.14 -5.06 13.66
CA GLN A 129 -8.93 -3.81 12.94
C GLN A 129 -9.09 -4.03 11.43
N SER A 130 -9.51 -2.99 10.71
CA SER A 130 -9.77 -3.06 9.27
C SER A 130 -9.35 -1.79 8.55
N PHE A 131 -8.79 -1.94 7.36
CA PHE A 131 -8.50 -0.85 6.43
C PHE A 131 -9.22 -1.12 5.10
N ASP A 132 -10.18 -0.27 4.73
CA ASP A 132 -11.13 -0.50 3.63
C ASP A 132 -10.81 0.18 2.30
N THR A 133 -9.71 0.96 2.23
CA THR A 133 -9.35 1.75 1.05
C THR A 133 -8.08 1.23 0.36
N LEU A 134 -7.87 -0.10 0.32
CA LEU A 134 -6.73 -0.68 -0.41
C LEU A 134 -6.97 -0.62 -1.92
N SER A 135 -5.97 -0.14 -2.66
CA SER A 135 -5.99 -0.03 -4.13
C SER A 135 -5.17 -1.14 -4.76
N TYR A 136 -5.60 -1.68 -5.90
CA TYR A 136 -4.90 -2.76 -6.62
C TYR A 136 -3.48 -2.35 -7.06
N GLU A 137 -2.45 -2.75 -6.31
CA GLU A 137 -1.05 -2.38 -6.54
C GLU A 137 -0.07 -3.37 -5.89
N VAL A 138 1.24 -3.16 -6.10
CA VAL A 138 2.30 -3.92 -5.43
C VAL A 138 2.96 -3.04 -4.37
N SER A 139 2.65 -3.29 -3.09
CA SER A 139 3.11 -2.44 -1.98
C SER A 139 3.29 -3.22 -0.66
N PRO A 140 4.33 -2.90 0.14
CA PRO A 140 4.47 -3.46 1.49
C PRO A 140 3.46 -2.82 2.44
N ILE A 141 2.97 -3.61 3.40
CA ILE A 141 2.01 -3.18 4.42
C ILE A 141 2.48 -3.67 5.78
N SER A 142 2.60 -2.79 6.76
CA SER A 142 2.81 -3.17 8.17
C SER A 142 1.51 -3.02 8.95
N LEU A 143 1.11 -4.08 9.66
CA LEU A 143 -0.06 -4.09 10.55
C LEU A 143 0.31 -3.44 11.88
N LEU A 144 -0.46 -2.43 12.31
CA LEU A 144 -0.20 -1.68 13.53
C LEU A 144 -1.13 -2.13 14.65
N SER A 145 -0.65 -2.21 15.89
CA SER A 145 -1.52 -2.41 17.05
C SER A 145 -2.43 -1.20 17.25
N VAL A 146 -3.53 -1.38 18.00
CA VAL A 146 -4.47 -0.30 18.33
C VAL A 146 -3.80 0.92 18.98
N ASP A 147 -2.76 0.69 19.78
CA ASP A 147 -1.96 1.74 20.43
C ASP A 147 -1.08 2.47 19.41
N ALA A 148 -0.36 1.72 18.57
CA ALA A 148 0.52 2.25 17.54
C ALA A 148 -0.23 3.03 16.45
N ALA A 149 -1.44 2.58 16.09
CA ALA A 149 -2.32 3.26 15.16
C ALA A 149 -2.83 4.60 15.72
N ALA A 150 -2.77 4.81 17.04
CA ALA A 150 -3.30 5.98 17.74
C ALA A 150 -4.74 6.34 17.35
N GLY A 151 -5.55 5.33 16.97
CA GLY A 151 -6.93 5.50 16.49
C GLY A 151 -7.07 6.10 15.09
N ALA A 152 -5.99 6.17 14.31
CA ALA A 152 -6.01 6.64 12.92
C ALA A 152 -6.14 5.45 11.95
N THR A 153 -5.04 5.08 11.30
CA THR A 153 -4.99 4.02 10.30
C THR A 153 -4.35 2.79 10.94
N PRO A 154 -4.98 1.59 10.87
CA PRO A 154 -4.45 0.38 11.50
C PRO A 154 -3.29 -0.25 10.73
N ILE A 155 -2.84 0.38 9.64
CA ILE A 155 -1.76 -0.11 8.78
C ILE A 155 -0.84 1.03 8.35
N SER A 156 0.38 0.69 7.92
CA SER A 156 1.33 1.58 7.23
C SER A 156 1.78 0.96 5.91
N PHE A 157 1.89 1.75 4.84
CA PHE A 157 2.37 1.30 3.52
C PHE A 157 3.91 1.25 3.41
N THR A 158 4.55 0.80 4.48
CA THR A 158 6.01 0.73 4.59
C THR A 158 6.39 -0.61 5.21
N ALA A 159 7.52 -1.17 4.80
CA ALA A 159 8.12 -2.30 5.51
C ALA A 159 8.62 -1.85 6.91
N PRO A 160 8.71 -2.76 7.89
CA PRO A 160 9.29 -2.45 9.20
C PRO A 160 10.79 -2.10 9.10
N GLU A 161 11.26 -1.21 9.97
CA GLU A 161 12.70 -0.97 10.15
C GLU A 161 13.34 -2.15 10.91
N GLN A 162 14.56 -2.55 10.53
CA GLN A 162 15.31 -3.62 11.19
C GLN A 162 16.10 -3.14 12.41
#